data_AF-A0A8C1L5B7-F1
#
_entry.id   AF-A0A8C1L5B7-F1
#
_cell.length_a   1.000
_cell.length_b   1.000
_cell.length_c   1.000
_cell.angle_alpha   90.00
_cell.angle_beta   90.00
_cell.angle_gamma   90.00
#
_symmetry.space_group_name_H-M   'P 1'
#
loop_
_entity.id
_entity.type
_entity.pdbx_description
1 polymer ?
#
loop_
_entity_poly.entity_id
_entity_poly.type
_entity_poly.pdbx_seq_one_letter_code
_entity_poly.pdbx_strand_id
1 'polypeptide(L)'
;VINNIILSLFCVHVGCSVSPEIDARRCVVWGPGLSPDAVLPVRYFYIQSVDSEGHNLSASPAADSFRVKIWSLEKEFVRVHVPAPLDRGDGSLLVRYRLYGSSSKGLKIEVLYQDKPVADSPYTLQGPVYHESCVCPERDPSVWRSALQCPEDEPQIQQDFLSFPSIDLQRLLREVPERFSRRGGLLHYSLVNNQLHRRSLGKYTDFKMFSDEMLLSLARKVKLPDVEFYINVGDWPMENRKAGDEPGPLPIISWCGSTDTRDIILPTYDITHSSLEAMRGVTSDLLSVQGHTGPVWSDKTEKAFFRGRDSREERLRLVAMSKENPELLDAGITAYFFFRDREKDLGKAPLVGFFDFFKYKYQVNVDGTVAAYRFPYLMLGNSLVFKQDSPYYEHFYTHLKAGVHYIPVKRDLSDLLQKIRWAQKNDTQAEAIAKSGQSLVRDLLQPHRLYCYYYSVLQTYADRQSTRPAVHPDMELVPQPSDPSALCDCQRSSEELDPLQKNEL
;
A
#
# COMPACT_ATOMS: atom_id res chain seq x y z
N VAL A 1 31.36 -8.16 76.40
CA VAL A 1 32.01 -8.38 75.09
C VAL A 1 30.89 -8.49 74.07
N ILE A 2 30.87 -7.54 73.13
CA ILE A 2 29.72 -7.18 72.28
C ILE A 2 29.64 -8.13 71.08
N ASN A 3 28.43 -8.64 70.81
CA ASN A 3 28.07 -9.35 69.58
C ASN A 3 27.95 -8.34 68.43
N ASN A 4 28.76 -8.49 67.37
CA ASN A 4 28.64 -7.73 66.14
C ASN A 4 28.04 -8.61 65.03
N ILE A 5 26.85 -8.25 64.60
CA ILE A 5 26.17 -8.74 63.40
C ILE A 5 26.71 -7.94 62.21
N ILE A 6 27.30 -8.60 61.23
CA ILE A 6 27.71 -7.98 59.95
C ILE A 6 26.53 -8.11 58.98
N LEU A 7 25.80 -7.01 58.79
CA LEU A 7 24.86 -6.85 57.67
C LEU A 7 25.66 -6.54 56.40
N SER A 8 25.62 -7.44 55.41
CA SER A 8 26.16 -7.18 54.08
C SER A 8 25.06 -6.52 53.22
N LEU A 9 25.18 -5.21 52.97
CA LEU A 9 24.34 -4.53 51.99
C LEU A 9 24.78 -4.93 50.57
N PHE A 10 23.95 -5.71 49.88
CA PHE A 10 24.02 -5.83 48.42
C PHE A 10 23.45 -4.55 47.81
N CYS A 11 24.33 -3.65 47.35
CA CYS A 11 23.95 -2.59 46.43
C CYS A 11 23.59 -3.22 45.08
N VAL A 12 22.29 -3.40 44.82
CA VAL A 12 21.78 -3.63 43.48
C VAL A 12 22.03 -2.37 42.67
N HIS A 13 22.99 -2.41 41.75
CA HIS A 13 23.09 -1.43 40.68
C HIS A 13 21.85 -1.57 39.80
N VAL A 14 20.81 -0.80 40.13
CA VAL A 14 19.77 -0.45 39.17
C VAL A 14 20.47 0.44 38.15
N GLY A 15 20.95 -0.17 37.08
CA GLY A 15 21.34 0.57 35.88
C GLY A 15 20.08 1.26 35.36
N CYS A 16 19.89 2.53 35.73
CA CYS A 16 19.05 3.42 34.96
C CYS A 16 19.69 3.48 33.57
N SER A 17 19.16 2.71 32.62
CA SER A 17 19.47 2.91 31.21
C SER A 17 18.93 4.30 30.86
N VAL A 18 19.79 5.31 30.93
CA VAL A 18 19.51 6.63 30.37
C VAL A 18 19.28 6.35 28.89
N SER A 19 18.03 6.44 28.46
CA SER A 19 17.69 6.42 27.04
C SER A 19 18.53 7.49 26.36
N PRO A 20 19.37 7.15 25.36
CA PRO A 20 20.31 8.08 24.76
C PRO A 20 19.58 9.36 24.32
N GLU A 21 20.15 10.51 24.71
CA GLU A 21 19.57 11.82 24.43
C GLU A 21 19.61 12.09 22.91
N ILE A 22 18.48 12.53 22.36
CA ILE A 22 18.35 12.83 20.93
C ILE A 22 19.07 14.15 20.63
N ASP A 23 19.99 14.13 19.67
CA ASP A 23 20.60 15.33 19.11
C ASP A 23 19.80 15.78 17.87
N ALA A 24 18.98 16.82 18.06
CA ALA A 24 18.13 17.37 17.01
C ALA A 24 18.88 17.71 15.72
N ARG A 25 20.14 18.18 15.80
CA ARG A 25 20.92 18.57 14.61
C ARG A 25 21.45 17.37 13.82
N ARG A 26 21.60 16.21 14.48
CA ARG A 26 22.13 14.98 13.87
C ARG A 26 21.04 14.06 13.33
N CYS A 27 19.79 14.26 13.75
CA CYS A 27 18.63 13.58 13.18
C CYS A 27 18.65 13.65 11.64
N VAL A 28 17.99 12.71 10.97
CA VAL A 28 17.93 12.69 9.49
C VAL A 28 16.48 12.88 9.05
N VAL A 29 16.26 13.67 8.00
CA VAL A 29 14.92 13.88 7.41
C VAL A 29 14.98 13.55 5.92
N TRP A 30 14.11 12.65 5.45
CA TRP A 30 14.09 12.21 4.04
C TRP A 30 12.71 11.76 3.60
N GLY A 31 12.47 11.70 2.29
CA GLY A 31 11.27 11.10 1.72
C GLY A 31 10.65 11.96 0.62
N PRO A 32 9.67 11.42 -0.11
CA PRO A 32 9.10 12.05 -1.31
C PRO A 32 8.41 13.38 -1.00
N GLY A 33 7.84 13.54 0.20
CA GLY A 33 7.16 14.77 0.63
C GLY A 33 8.10 15.96 0.85
N LEU A 34 9.41 15.80 0.70
CA LEU A 34 10.37 16.92 0.68
C LEU A 34 10.68 17.41 -0.74
N SER A 35 10.10 16.80 -1.77
CA SER A 35 10.23 17.22 -3.17
C SER A 35 8.95 17.95 -3.64
N PRO A 36 9.07 19.10 -4.32
CA PRO A 36 7.90 19.76 -4.93
C PRO A 36 7.25 18.88 -5.99
N ASP A 37 8.05 18.12 -6.75
CA ASP A 37 7.63 17.32 -7.91
C ASP A 37 6.89 16.03 -7.57
N ALA A 38 6.99 15.57 -6.32
CA ALA A 38 6.27 14.39 -5.83
C ALA A 38 4.80 14.70 -5.53
N VAL A 39 3.98 14.76 -6.57
CA VAL A 39 2.53 15.02 -6.45
C VAL A 39 1.81 13.76 -5.99
N LEU A 40 1.29 13.78 -4.76
CA LEU A 40 0.53 12.69 -4.13
C LEU A 40 -0.69 13.24 -3.38
N PRO A 41 -1.77 12.44 -3.20
CA PRO A 41 -2.93 12.80 -2.37
C PRO A 41 -2.54 13.16 -0.93
N VAL A 42 -1.66 12.35 -0.34
CA VAL A 42 -1.00 12.61 0.92
C VAL A 42 0.50 12.55 0.68
N ARG A 43 1.18 13.65 0.98
CA ARG A 43 2.63 13.72 0.95
C ARG A 43 3.19 13.30 2.30
N TYR A 44 4.36 12.69 2.30
CA TYR A 44 4.94 12.16 3.53
C TYR A 44 6.46 12.11 3.46
N PHE A 45 7.08 12.17 4.62
CA PHE A 45 8.52 12.05 4.80
C PHE A 45 8.80 11.45 6.18
N TYR A 46 10.05 11.09 6.43
CA TYR A 46 10.49 10.43 7.64
C TYR A 46 11.47 11.31 8.42
N ILE A 47 11.51 11.09 9.73
CA ILE A 47 12.49 11.66 10.64
C ILE A 47 13.15 10.49 11.37
N GLN A 48 14.46 10.33 11.28
CA GLN A 48 15.24 9.37 12.06
C GLN A 48 15.82 10.10 13.26
N SER A 49 15.52 9.61 14.46
CA SER A 49 16.17 10.10 15.67
C SER A 49 17.60 9.55 15.77
N VAL A 50 18.53 10.42 16.20
CA VAL A 50 19.97 10.16 16.25
C VAL A 50 20.51 10.69 17.56
N ASP A 51 21.45 9.97 18.16
CA ASP A 51 22.11 10.41 19.40
C ASP A 51 23.25 11.42 19.15
N SER A 52 23.86 11.91 20.23
CA SER A 52 24.99 12.83 20.17
C SER A 52 26.26 12.24 19.54
N GLU A 53 26.37 10.92 19.48
CA GLU A 53 27.49 10.21 18.84
C GLU A 53 27.27 10.04 17.33
N GLY A 54 26.04 10.17 16.85
CA GLY A 54 25.66 10.01 15.44
C GLY A 54 25.07 8.64 15.12
N HIS A 55 24.69 7.84 16.11
CA HIS A 55 24.04 6.55 15.89
C HIS A 55 22.53 6.71 15.76
N ASN A 56 21.94 6.01 14.78
CA ASN A 56 20.49 5.92 14.64
C ASN A 56 19.90 5.20 15.86
N LEU A 57 18.95 5.85 16.52
CA LEU A 57 18.21 5.23 17.60
C LEU A 57 17.18 4.25 17.05
N SER A 58 16.97 3.15 17.76
CA SER A 58 15.93 2.18 17.46
C SER A 58 14.72 2.26 18.41
N ALA A 59 14.83 3.07 19.45
CA ALA A 59 13.78 3.25 20.45
C ALA A 59 12.88 4.43 20.08
N SER A 60 11.59 4.29 20.38
CA SER A 60 10.62 5.36 20.23
C SER A 60 11.04 6.62 20.99
N PRO A 61 11.01 7.80 20.35
CA PRO A 61 11.19 9.06 21.07
C PRO A 61 10.01 9.31 22.01
N ALA A 62 10.18 10.26 22.95
CA ALA A 62 9.07 10.67 23.80
C ALA A 62 7.87 11.15 22.97
N ALA A 63 6.65 10.80 23.39
CA ALA A 63 5.42 11.24 22.74
C ALA A 63 5.40 12.77 22.59
N ASP A 64 4.91 13.23 21.44
CA ASP A 64 4.79 14.66 21.08
C ASP A 64 6.10 15.48 21.13
N SER A 65 7.26 14.82 21.20
CA SER A 65 8.56 15.50 21.23
C SER A 65 8.96 16.13 19.90
N PHE A 66 8.43 15.60 18.79
CA PHE A 66 8.59 16.15 17.45
C PHE A 66 7.34 16.91 17.00
N ARG A 67 7.55 18.11 16.46
CA ARG A 67 6.49 18.94 15.89
C ARG A 67 6.85 19.35 14.47
N VAL A 68 5.86 19.31 13.59
CA VAL A 68 6.02 19.75 12.19
C VAL A 68 5.00 20.83 11.86
N LYS A 69 5.46 21.91 11.26
CA LYS A 69 4.62 22.98 10.70
C LYS A 69 4.93 23.12 9.22
N ILE A 70 3.89 23.25 8.40
CA ILE A 70 4.03 23.43 6.96
C ILE A 70 3.11 24.57 6.53
N TRP A 71 3.65 25.51 5.76
CA TRP A 71 2.89 26.61 5.20
C TRP A 71 3.39 26.98 3.80
N SER A 72 2.51 27.64 3.05
CA SER A 72 2.84 28.14 1.72
C SER A 72 3.75 29.36 1.79
N LEU A 73 4.65 29.49 0.81
CA LEU A 73 5.45 30.69 0.57
C LEU A 73 4.63 31.80 -0.13
N GLU A 74 3.38 31.52 -0.50
CA GLU A 74 2.47 32.52 -1.03
C GLU A 74 2.00 33.54 0.01
N LYS A 75 1.57 34.71 -0.49
CA LYS A 75 0.87 35.70 0.35
C LYS A 75 -0.55 35.26 0.67
N GLU A 76 -1.19 34.54 -0.25
CA GLU A 76 -2.52 33.98 -0.06
C GLU A 76 -2.46 32.66 0.72
N PHE A 77 -3.45 32.44 1.58
CA PHE A 77 -3.47 31.29 2.47
C PHE A 77 -3.81 30.01 1.71
N VAL A 78 -2.83 29.11 1.59
CA VAL A 78 -3.06 27.71 1.18
C VAL A 78 -3.14 26.85 2.44
N ARG A 79 -4.29 26.21 2.67
CA ARG A 79 -4.47 25.32 3.81
C ARG A 79 -3.64 24.04 3.62
N VAL A 80 -2.83 23.72 4.63
CA VAL A 80 -2.11 22.46 4.74
C VAL A 80 -2.51 21.77 6.05
N HIS A 81 -2.99 20.52 5.96
CA HIS A 81 -3.27 19.71 7.14
C HIS A 81 -2.06 18.83 7.45
N VAL A 82 -1.49 19.02 8.65
CA VAL A 82 -0.32 18.31 9.15
C VAL A 82 -0.67 17.71 10.53
N PRO A 83 -1.09 16.44 10.61
CA PRO A 83 -1.24 15.74 11.88
C PRO A 83 0.11 15.53 12.58
N ALA A 84 0.06 15.10 13.84
CA ALA A 84 1.26 14.71 14.58
C ALA A 84 2.03 13.61 13.82
N PRO A 85 3.38 13.64 13.84
CA PRO A 85 4.19 12.54 13.32
C PRO A 85 3.82 11.20 13.96
N LEU A 86 3.77 10.16 13.15
CA LEU A 86 3.52 8.80 13.60
C LEU A 86 4.82 8.12 14.03
N ASP A 87 4.92 7.66 15.26
CA ASP A 87 6.04 6.84 15.72
C ASP A 87 5.97 5.44 15.10
N ARG A 88 7.04 5.04 14.41
CA ARG A 88 7.13 3.73 13.74
C ARG A 88 7.67 2.61 14.64
N GLY A 89 8.07 2.93 15.88
CA GLY A 89 8.60 1.98 16.85
C GLY A 89 10.01 1.46 16.55
N ASP A 90 10.71 2.10 15.61
CA ASP A 90 12.07 1.77 15.17
C ASP A 90 13.01 2.99 15.30
N GLY A 91 12.62 3.98 16.11
CA GLY A 91 13.32 5.26 16.28
C GLY A 91 13.15 6.24 15.12
N SER A 92 12.37 5.87 14.09
CA SER A 92 11.90 6.79 13.06
C SER A 92 10.45 7.23 13.27
N LEU A 93 10.12 8.42 12.77
CA LEU A 93 8.76 8.93 12.69
C LEU A 93 8.34 9.12 11.24
N LEU A 94 7.05 8.91 10.95
CA LEU A 94 6.43 9.16 9.66
C LEU A 94 5.57 10.43 9.75
N VAL A 95 5.99 11.47 9.04
CA VAL A 95 5.25 12.71 8.89
C VAL A 95 4.37 12.61 7.64
N ARG A 96 3.13 13.06 7.76
CA ARG A 96 2.15 13.04 6.66
C ARG A 96 1.49 14.40 6.59
N TYR A 97 1.21 14.88 5.38
CA TYR A 97 0.47 16.12 5.20
C TYR A 97 -0.34 16.12 3.91
N ARG A 98 -1.44 16.88 3.95
CA ARG A 98 -2.35 17.06 2.81
C ARG A 98 -2.51 18.53 2.49
N LEU A 99 -2.38 18.85 1.21
CA LEU A 99 -2.66 20.17 0.66
C LEU A 99 -4.15 20.28 0.34
N TYR A 100 -4.75 21.46 0.51
CA TYR A 100 -6.11 21.78 0.07
C TYR A 100 -6.11 22.88 -1.00
N GLY A 101 -5.01 22.97 -1.76
CA GLY A 101 -4.76 23.93 -2.82
C GLY A 101 -3.31 23.83 -3.27
N SER A 102 -3.02 24.28 -4.49
CA SER A 102 -1.65 24.34 -5.00
C SER A 102 -0.94 25.59 -4.47
N SER A 103 0.38 25.51 -4.25
CA SER A 103 1.22 26.68 -3.96
C SER A 103 2.15 26.92 -5.14
N SER A 104 2.18 28.12 -5.74
CA SER A 104 3.00 28.39 -6.93
C SER A 104 4.45 28.74 -6.61
N LYS A 105 4.72 29.34 -5.45
CA LYS A 105 6.06 29.68 -4.96
C LYS A 105 6.70 28.60 -4.12
N GLY A 106 5.89 27.67 -3.61
CA GLY A 106 6.35 26.50 -2.87
C GLY A 106 5.96 26.48 -1.41
N LEU A 107 6.62 25.64 -0.63
CA LEU A 107 6.29 25.37 0.77
C LEU A 107 7.50 25.54 1.67
N LYS A 108 7.25 25.93 2.92
CA LYS A 108 8.22 25.88 4.01
C LYS A 108 7.80 24.81 5.01
N ILE A 109 8.73 23.93 5.37
CA ILE A 109 8.53 22.83 6.31
C ILE A 109 9.48 23.04 7.49
N GLU A 110 8.92 23.30 8.66
CA GLU A 110 9.65 23.41 9.92
C GLU A 110 9.46 22.13 10.72
N VAL A 111 10.56 21.40 10.95
CA VAL A 111 10.62 20.23 11.83
C VAL A 111 11.38 20.63 13.10
N LEU A 112 10.76 20.39 14.26
CA LEU A 112 11.29 20.76 15.57
C LEU A 112 11.31 19.54 16.49
N TYR A 113 12.36 19.40 17.29
CA TYR A 113 12.44 18.51 18.44
C TYR A 113 12.62 19.37 19.69
N GLN A 114 11.65 19.35 20.61
CA GLN A 114 11.65 20.22 21.81
C GLN A 114 11.97 21.70 21.48
N ASP A 115 11.30 22.24 20.46
CA ASP A 115 11.48 23.59 19.90
C ASP A 115 12.87 23.90 19.29
N LYS A 116 13.77 22.90 19.18
CA LYS A 116 15.03 23.01 18.43
C LYS A 116 14.84 22.53 16.98
N PRO A 117 15.40 23.24 15.98
CA PRO A 117 15.38 22.77 14.60
C PRO A 117 16.03 21.39 14.42
N VAL A 118 15.37 20.53 13.64
CA VAL A 118 15.83 19.19 13.32
C VAL A 118 16.61 19.19 12.00
N ALA A 119 17.87 18.76 12.03
CA ALA A 119 18.80 18.83 10.91
C ALA A 119 18.79 20.20 10.21
N ASP A 120 18.49 20.25 8.91
CA ASP A 120 18.50 21.48 8.10
C ASP A 120 17.17 22.27 8.18
N SER A 121 16.30 21.94 9.14
CA SER A 121 15.04 22.65 9.35
C SER A 121 15.28 24.16 9.58
N PRO A 122 14.51 25.05 8.93
CA PRO A 122 13.38 24.74 8.06
C PRO A 122 13.79 24.39 6.61
N TYR A 123 13.12 23.40 6.04
CA TYR A 123 13.25 23.01 4.64
C TYR A 123 12.38 23.91 3.76
N THR A 124 12.90 24.28 2.59
CA THR A 124 12.16 25.10 1.62
C THR A 124 12.03 24.37 0.30
N LEU A 125 10.80 24.00 -0.05
CA LEU A 125 10.45 23.42 -1.34
C LEU A 125 10.22 24.58 -2.29
N GLN A 126 11.16 24.79 -3.21
CA GLN A 126 11.08 25.88 -4.18
C GLN A 126 10.23 25.48 -5.39
N GLY A 127 9.47 26.44 -5.92
CA GLY A 127 8.66 26.25 -7.12
C GLY A 127 7.26 25.69 -6.83
N PRO A 128 6.50 25.36 -7.89
CA PRO A 128 5.10 24.99 -7.75
C PRO A 128 4.97 23.63 -7.05
N VAL A 129 4.17 23.60 -5.98
CA VAL A 129 3.78 22.38 -5.27
C VAL A 129 2.30 22.15 -5.55
N TYR A 130 2.03 21.24 -6.49
CA TYR A 130 0.68 20.96 -6.96
C TYR A 130 -0.13 20.14 -5.96
N HIS A 131 -1.40 20.51 -5.84
CA HIS A 131 -2.45 19.72 -5.20
C HIS A 131 -2.81 18.50 -6.07
N GLU A 132 -3.31 17.43 -5.43
CA GLU A 132 -3.71 16.18 -6.08
C GLU A 132 -4.75 16.36 -7.20
N SER A 133 -5.68 17.30 -7.04
CA SER A 133 -6.71 17.56 -8.06
C SER A 133 -6.21 18.46 -9.20
N CYS A 134 -5.02 19.07 -9.10
CA CYS A 134 -4.46 19.93 -10.14
C CYS A 134 -4.17 19.13 -11.41
N VAL A 135 -4.72 19.56 -12.55
CA VAL A 135 -4.44 18.95 -13.86
C VAL A 135 -3.17 19.60 -14.42
N CYS A 136 -2.01 19.06 -14.08
CA CYS A 136 -0.72 19.54 -14.58
C CYS A 136 0.25 18.38 -14.82
N PRO A 137 -0.04 17.54 -15.83
CA PRO A 137 0.74 16.35 -16.08
C PRO A 137 2.16 16.70 -16.53
N GLU A 138 3.15 16.01 -15.96
CA GLU A 138 4.50 15.98 -16.49
C GLU A 138 4.50 15.33 -17.87
N ARG A 139 5.06 16.02 -18.87
CA ARG A 139 5.03 15.59 -20.27
C ARG A 139 6.05 14.51 -20.55
N ASP A 140 7.22 14.59 -19.90
CA ASP A 140 8.27 13.58 -19.99
C ASP A 140 8.13 12.60 -18.82
N PRO A 141 7.64 11.37 -19.07
CA PRO A 141 7.45 10.42 -17.99
C PRO A 141 8.76 10.02 -17.29
N SER A 142 9.92 10.18 -17.94
CA SER A 142 11.22 9.90 -17.30
C SER A 142 11.50 10.88 -16.15
N VAL A 143 11.16 12.16 -16.33
CA VAL A 143 11.25 13.20 -15.28
C VAL A 143 10.32 12.87 -14.13
N TRP A 144 9.06 12.50 -14.42
CA TRP A 144 8.09 12.11 -13.40
C TRP A 144 8.53 10.86 -12.62
N ARG A 145 9.03 9.84 -13.32
CA ARG A 145 9.55 8.61 -12.71
C ARG A 145 10.75 8.90 -11.82
N SER A 146 11.67 9.76 -12.25
CA SER A 146 12.82 10.18 -11.45
C SER A 146 12.38 10.93 -10.20
N ALA A 147 11.42 11.85 -10.31
CA ALA A 147 10.90 12.62 -9.18
C ALA A 147 10.24 11.75 -8.10
N LEU A 148 9.55 10.67 -8.51
CA LEU A 148 8.97 9.69 -7.61
C LEU A 148 9.93 8.54 -7.24
N GLN A 149 11.17 8.55 -7.74
CA GLN A 149 12.14 7.46 -7.53
C GLN A 149 11.56 6.10 -7.90
N CYS A 150 10.85 6.05 -9.03
CA CYS A 150 10.27 4.81 -9.52
C CYS A 150 11.38 3.78 -9.81
N PRO A 151 11.16 2.50 -9.48
CA PRO A 151 12.10 1.45 -9.84
C PRO A 151 12.23 1.32 -11.35
N GLU A 152 13.40 0.84 -11.77
CA GLU A 152 13.63 0.42 -13.15
C GLU A 152 12.97 -0.94 -13.42
N ASP A 153 13.10 -1.87 -12.47
CA ASP A 153 12.59 -3.25 -12.58
C ASP A 153 11.45 -3.53 -11.60
N GLU A 154 10.40 -4.18 -12.10
CA GLU A 154 9.29 -4.73 -11.33
C GLU A 154 9.08 -6.21 -11.70
N PRO A 155 9.61 -7.16 -10.91
CA PRO A 155 9.59 -8.59 -11.22
C PRO A 155 8.19 -9.15 -11.49
N GLN A 156 7.17 -8.67 -10.77
CA GLN A 156 5.79 -9.08 -11.01
C GLN A 156 5.30 -8.67 -12.39
N ILE A 157 5.53 -7.42 -12.80
CA ILE A 157 5.14 -6.92 -14.12
C ILE A 157 5.85 -7.74 -15.21
N GLN A 158 7.15 -7.98 -15.05
CA GLN A 158 7.90 -8.80 -16.01
C GLN A 158 7.28 -10.20 -16.14
N GLN A 159 6.98 -10.85 -15.00
CA GLN A 159 6.39 -12.18 -14.94
C GLN A 159 5.00 -12.26 -15.58
N ASP A 160 4.12 -11.30 -15.30
CA ASP A 160 2.74 -11.26 -15.81
C ASP A 160 2.73 -11.13 -17.34
N PHE A 161 3.64 -10.32 -17.88
CA PHE A 161 3.71 -10.07 -19.30
C PHE A 161 4.53 -11.09 -20.11
N LEU A 162 5.16 -12.09 -19.48
CA LEU A 162 5.87 -13.16 -20.20
C LEU A 162 4.97 -13.89 -21.22
N SER A 163 3.67 -14.00 -20.92
CA SER A 163 2.70 -14.68 -21.80
C SER A 163 2.19 -13.80 -22.94
N PHE A 164 2.59 -12.52 -22.98
CA PHE A 164 2.02 -11.51 -23.88
C PHE A 164 3.11 -10.70 -24.59
N PRO A 165 4.03 -11.32 -25.35
CA PRO A 165 5.08 -10.58 -26.05
C PRO A 165 4.54 -9.59 -27.09
N SER A 166 3.32 -9.82 -27.58
CA SER A 166 2.54 -8.91 -28.42
C SER A 166 1.06 -9.05 -28.07
N ILE A 167 0.31 -7.96 -28.18
CA ILE A 167 -1.12 -7.84 -27.84
C ILE A 167 -1.86 -7.38 -29.10
N ASP A 168 -2.59 -8.31 -29.71
CA ASP A 168 -3.50 -8.02 -30.82
C ASP A 168 -4.83 -7.48 -30.29
N LEU A 169 -5.09 -6.18 -30.49
CA LEU A 169 -6.32 -5.56 -30.01
C LEU A 169 -7.55 -6.05 -30.75
N GLN A 170 -7.47 -6.37 -32.04
CA GLN A 170 -8.65 -6.89 -32.75
C GLN A 170 -9.10 -8.22 -32.15
N ARG A 171 -8.14 -9.07 -31.79
CA ARG A 171 -8.41 -10.32 -31.06
C ARG A 171 -8.92 -10.06 -29.65
N LEU A 172 -8.27 -9.17 -28.90
CA LEU A 172 -8.65 -8.80 -27.54
C LEU A 172 -10.11 -8.30 -27.49
N LEU A 173 -10.46 -7.37 -28.37
CA LEU A 173 -11.78 -6.75 -28.47
C LEU A 173 -12.90 -7.71 -28.82
N ARG A 174 -12.59 -8.77 -29.58
CA ARG A 174 -13.54 -9.81 -29.96
C ARG A 174 -13.68 -10.86 -28.84
N GLU A 175 -12.58 -11.44 -28.41
CA GLU A 175 -12.63 -12.62 -27.52
C GLU A 175 -12.92 -12.27 -26.06
N VAL A 176 -12.45 -11.13 -25.53
CA VAL A 176 -12.61 -10.82 -24.10
C VAL A 176 -14.09 -10.63 -23.72
N PRO A 177 -14.88 -9.81 -24.44
CA PRO A 177 -16.31 -9.69 -24.14
C PRO A 177 -17.05 -11.02 -24.29
N GLU A 178 -16.76 -11.82 -25.33
CA GLU A 178 -17.41 -13.11 -25.57
C GLU A 178 -17.17 -14.10 -24.42
N ARG A 179 -15.92 -14.18 -23.94
CA ARG A 179 -15.52 -15.17 -22.93
C ARG A 179 -15.84 -14.75 -21.50
N PHE A 180 -15.78 -13.45 -21.20
CA PHE A 180 -15.71 -12.99 -19.80
C PHE A 180 -16.83 -12.04 -19.35
N SER A 181 -17.56 -11.38 -20.26
CA SER A 181 -18.60 -10.41 -19.87
C SER A 181 -19.72 -11.00 -19.00
N ARG A 182 -19.99 -12.31 -19.11
CA ARG A 182 -21.01 -13.01 -18.31
C ARG A 182 -20.54 -13.41 -16.91
N ARG A 183 -19.23 -13.35 -16.63
CA ARG A 183 -18.63 -13.89 -15.40
C ARG A 183 -18.58 -12.90 -14.23
N GLY A 184 -18.97 -11.64 -14.40
CA GLY A 184 -18.93 -10.67 -13.31
C GLY A 184 -18.88 -9.22 -13.80
N GLY A 185 -17.93 -8.45 -13.24
CA GLY A 185 -17.64 -7.07 -13.62
C GLY A 185 -16.39 -6.98 -14.49
N LEU A 186 -16.56 -6.53 -15.72
CA LEU A 186 -15.49 -6.36 -16.70
C LEU A 186 -15.58 -4.94 -17.26
N LEU A 187 -14.48 -4.23 -17.31
CA LEU A 187 -14.42 -2.88 -17.86
C LEU A 187 -13.48 -2.88 -19.05
N HIS A 188 -13.87 -2.17 -20.09
CA HIS A 188 -13.02 -1.92 -21.24
C HIS A 188 -12.63 -0.44 -21.21
N TYR A 189 -11.33 -0.15 -21.11
CA TYR A 189 -10.80 1.19 -21.08
C TYR A 189 -9.98 1.50 -22.33
N SER A 190 -10.14 2.71 -22.84
CA SER A 190 -9.23 3.32 -23.81
C SER A 190 -8.70 4.63 -23.21
N LEU A 191 -7.40 4.69 -23.00
CA LEU A 191 -6.69 5.92 -22.67
C LEU A 191 -6.05 6.44 -23.95
N VAL A 192 -6.54 7.56 -24.47
CA VAL A 192 -6.05 8.14 -25.73
C VAL A 192 -5.89 9.64 -25.52
N ASN A 193 -4.74 10.20 -25.91
CA ASN A 193 -4.40 11.61 -25.71
C ASN A 193 -4.58 12.05 -24.24
N ASN A 194 -4.16 11.21 -23.30
CA ASN A 194 -4.30 11.44 -21.85
C ASN A 194 -5.76 11.61 -21.36
N GLN A 195 -6.74 11.14 -22.14
CA GLN A 195 -8.17 11.13 -21.79
C GLN A 195 -8.65 9.70 -21.60
N LEU A 196 -9.38 9.47 -20.50
CA LEU A 196 -9.87 8.15 -20.12
C LEU A 196 -11.29 7.95 -20.65
N HIS A 197 -11.48 6.90 -21.46
CA HIS A 197 -12.77 6.45 -21.94
C HIS A 197 -13.02 5.03 -21.46
N ARG A 198 -14.28 4.68 -21.22
CA ARG A 198 -14.64 3.37 -20.70
C ARG A 198 -15.99 2.90 -21.22
N ARG A 199 -16.16 1.59 -21.33
CA ARG A 199 -17.50 0.96 -21.30
C ARG A 199 -17.54 -0.15 -20.25
N SER A 200 -18.69 -0.30 -19.61
CA SER A 200 -18.95 -1.36 -18.63
C SER A 200 -19.52 -2.59 -19.31
N LEU A 201 -18.95 -3.76 -19.03
CA LEU A 201 -19.40 -5.06 -19.52
C LEU A 201 -19.71 -5.98 -18.32
N GLY A 202 -20.87 -6.64 -18.37
CA GLY A 202 -21.32 -7.50 -17.28
C GLY A 202 -22.13 -6.79 -16.21
N LYS A 203 -22.42 -7.49 -15.11
CA LYS A 203 -23.49 -7.13 -14.16
C LYS A 203 -23.00 -6.31 -12.96
N TYR A 204 -21.76 -6.53 -12.50
CA TYR A 204 -21.27 -6.01 -11.23
C TYR A 204 -20.03 -5.14 -11.43
N THR A 205 -20.22 -3.93 -11.97
CA THR A 205 -19.13 -3.04 -12.38
C THR A 205 -18.87 -1.88 -11.44
N ASP A 206 -19.52 -1.79 -10.29
CA ASP A 206 -19.42 -0.62 -9.39
C ASP A 206 -18.02 -0.38 -8.83
N PHE A 207 -17.19 -1.42 -8.76
CA PHE A 207 -15.77 -1.32 -8.40
C PHE A 207 -14.93 -0.55 -9.43
N LYS A 208 -15.52 -0.17 -10.58
CA LYS A 208 -14.95 0.80 -11.53
C LYS A 208 -14.51 2.10 -10.90
N MET A 209 -15.14 2.52 -9.80
CA MET A 209 -14.75 3.74 -9.09
C MET A 209 -13.27 3.72 -8.67
N PHE A 210 -12.73 2.57 -8.24
CA PHE A 210 -11.34 2.48 -7.80
C PHE A 210 -10.34 2.59 -8.95
N SER A 211 -10.62 1.94 -10.07
CA SER A 211 -9.78 2.04 -11.28
C SER A 211 -9.89 3.43 -11.93
N ASP A 212 -11.10 4.00 -12.00
CA ASP A 212 -11.31 5.36 -12.51
C ASP A 212 -10.52 6.37 -11.69
N GLU A 213 -10.65 6.36 -10.36
CA GLU A 213 -10.00 7.34 -9.49
C GLU A 213 -8.48 7.30 -9.65
N MET A 214 -7.87 6.11 -9.70
CA MET A 214 -6.43 5.95 -9.86
C MET A 214 -5.95 6.37 -11.26
N LEU A 215 -6.66 5.97 -12.33
CA LEU A 215 -6.29 6.32 -13.71
C LEU A 215 -6.42 7.82 -13.96
N LEU A 216 -7.50 8.45 -13.49
CA LEU A 216 -7.66 9.91 -13.55
C LEU A 216 -6.60 10.63 -12.72
N SER A 217 -6.27 10.08 -11.56
CA SER A 217 -5.22 10.60 -10.67
C SER A 217 -3.83 10.58 -11.32
N LEU A 218 -3.49 9.50 -12.03
CA LEU A 218 -2.27 9.42 -12.84
C LEU A 218 -2.29 10.42 -14.00
N ALA A 219 -3.40 10.51 -14.75
CA ALA A 219 -3.53 11.41 -15.90
C ALA A 219 -3.37 12.90 -15.54
N ARG A 220 -3.61 13.27 -14.27
CA ARG A 220 -3.34 14.63 -13.76
C ARG A 220 -1.86 14.91 -13.49
N LYS A 221 -1.05 13.87 -13.27
CA LYS A 221 0.34 13.97 -12.78
C LYS A 221 1.39 13.72 -13.85
N VAL A 222 1.09 12.86 -14.82
CA VAL A 222 1.99 12.44 -15.89
C VAL A 222 1.20 12.17 -17.15
N LYS A 223 1.80 12.45 -18.31
CA LYS A 223 1.25 12.05 -19.60
C LYS A 223 1.29 10.53 -19.70
N LEU A 224 0.12 9.91 -19.76
CA LEU A 224 -0.02 8.47 -19.91
C LEU A 224 0.11 8.06 -21.39
N PRO A 225 0.64 6.84 -21.68
CA PRO A 225 0.71 6.33 -23.03
C PRO A 225 -0.68 6.04 -23.59
N ASP A 226 -0.88 6.18 -24.90
CA ASP A 226 -2.10 5.69 -25.54
C ASP A 226 -2.17 4.17 -25.32
N VAL A 227 -3.23 3.67 -24.69
CA VAL A 227 -3.38 2.25 -24.33
C VAL A 227 -4.84 1.83 -24.25
N GLU A 228 -5.13 0.57 -24.56
CA GLU A 228 -6.49 0.00 -24.58
C GLU A 228 -6.49 -1.41 -23.98
N PHE A 229 -7.28 -1.62 -22.93
CA PHE A 229 -7.19 -2.83 -22.13
C PHE A 229 -8.51 -3.16 -21.42
N TYR A 230 -8.59 -4.40 -20.95
CA TYR A 230 -9.69 -4.86 -20.11
C TYR A 230 -9.23 -5.04 -18.67
N ILE A 231 -10.04 -4.58 -17.72
CA ILE A 231 -9.86 -4.86 -16.30
C ILE A 231 -11.07 -5.61 -15.74
N ASN A 232 -10.77 -6.74 -15.08
CA ASN A 232 -11.68 -7.48 -14.23
C ASN A 232 -11.77 -6.78 -12.88
N VAL A 233 -12.98 -6.40 -12.48
CA VAL A 233 -13.25 -5.78 -11.18
C VAL A 233 -13.93 -6.73 -10.18
N GLY A 234 -14.04 -8.01 -10.50
CA GLY A 234 -14.42 -9.07 -9.57
C GLY A 234 -13.23 -9.62 -8.78
N ASP A 235 -13.53 -10.48 -7.80
CA ASP A 235 -12.52 -11.10 -6.94
C ASP A 235 -11.62 -12.09 -7.68
N TRP A 236 -12.21 -12.97 -8.49
CA TRP A 236 -11.50 -14.11 -9.09
C TRP A 236 -10.73 -13.69 -10.35
N PRO A 237 -9.45 -14.09 -10.51
CA PRO A 237 -8.76 -13.97 -11.79
C PRO A 237 -9.45 -14.79 -12.89
N MET A 238 -9.24 -14.43 -14.15
CA MET A 238 -10.09 -14.90 -15.26
C MET A 238 -9.40 -15.82 -16.28
N GLU A 239 -8.16 -15.54 -16.68
CA GLU A 239 -7.57 -16.17 -17.88
C GLU A 239 -6.83 -17.46 -17.53
N ASN A 240 -7.51 -18.59 -17.70
CA ASN A 240 -6.96 -19.92 -17.39
C ASN A 240 -6.12 -20.54 -18.53
N ARG A 241 -6.12 -19.95 -19.74
CA ARG A 241 -5.27 -20.46 -20.82
C ARG A 241 -3.80 -20.29 -20.45
N LYS A 242 -2.99 -21.28 -20.80
CA LYS A 242 -1.54 -21.27 -20.57
C LYS A 242 -0.83 -20.62 -21.77
N ALA A 243 0.39 -20.14 -21.55
CA ALA A 243 1.19 -19.50 -22.60
C ALA A 243 1.39 -20.36 -23.87
N GLY A 244 1.36 -21.69 -23.75
CA GLY A 244 1.48 -22.62 -24.87
C GLY A 244 0.18 -23.11 -25.49
N ASP A 245 -0.99 -22.61 -25.05
CA ASP A 245 -2.28 -23.02 -25.61
C ASP A 245 -2.52 -22.37 -26.97
N GLU A 246 -3.32 -23.01 -27.83
CA GLU A 246 -3.80 -22.44 -29.10
C GLU A 246 -5.35 -22.41 -29.14
N PRO A 247 -5.98 -21.22 -29.23
CA PRO A 247 -5.37 -19.90 -29.17
C PRO A 247 -4.87 -19.57 -27.75
N GLY A 248 -3.79 -18.79 -27.63
CA GLY A 248 -3.14 -18.46 -26.35
C GLY A 248 -3.98 -17.57 -25.40
N PRO A 249 -3.41 -17.18 -24.25
CA PRO A 249 -4.12 -16.37 -23.26
C PRO A 249 -4.39 -14.94 -23.75
N LEU A 250 -5.34 -14.26 -23.11
CA LEU A 250 -5.64 -12.85 -23.33
C LEU A 250 -5.19 -11.99 -22.13
N PRO A 251 -4.55 -10.83 -22.36
CA PRO A 251 -4.03 -9.96 -21.31
C PRO A 251 -5.14 -9.16 -20.62
N ILE A 252 -5.76 -9.78 -19.61
CA ILE A 252 -6.77 -9.15 -18.75
C ILE A 252 -6.11 -8.67 -17.47
N ILE A 253 -6.38 -7.43 -17.08
CA ILE A 253 -5.91 -6.89 -15.80
C ILE A 253 -6.85 -7.34 -14.68
N SER A 254 -6.31 -7.78 -13.55
CA SER A 254 -7.07 -8.19 -12.36
C SER A 254 -6.45 -7.65 -11.07
N TRP A 255 -7.24 -7.60 -9.99
CA TRP A 255 -6.77 -7.20 -8.65
C TRP A 255 -5.98 -8.32 -7.94
N CYS A 256 -6.26 -9.57 -8.29
CA CYS A 256 -5.63 -10.75 -7.69
C CYS A 256 -5.25 -11.73 -8.79
N GLY A 257 -4.04 -12.28 -8.70
CA GLY A 257 -3.56 -13.33 -9.59
C GLY A 257 -3.66 -14.72 -8.96
N SER A 258 -3.50 -15.75 -9.78
CA SER A 258 -3.36 -17.13 -9.34
C SER A 258 -2.26 -17.84 -10.13
N THR A 259 -1.64 -18.86 -9.54
CA THR A 259 -0.70 -19.75 -10.26
C THR A 259 -1.35 -20.44 -11.47
N ASP A 260 -2.68 -20.52 -11.49
CA ASP A 260 -3.47 -21.17 -12.53
C ASP A 260 -3.96 -20.20 -13.62
N THR A 261 -3.70 -18.90 -13.47
CA THR A 261 -4.16 -17.87 -14.41
C THR A 261 -3.03 -17.02 -14.99
N ARG A 262 -3.35 -16.21 -16.00
CA ARG A 262 -2.42 -15.32 -16.74
C ARG A 262 -2.87 -13.87 -16.73
N ASP A 263 -3.66 -13.48 -15.75
CA ASP A 263 -4.04 -12.09 -15.55
C ASP A 263 -2.82 -11.22 -15.23
N ILE A 264 -2.84 -9.96 -15.66
CA ILE A 264 -1.86 -8.93 -15.30
C ILE A 264 -2.32 -8.26 -14.01
N ILE A 265 -1.47 -8.21 -13.00
CA ILE A 265 -1.91 -7.86 -11.64
C ILE A 265 -1.61 -6.41 -11.33
N LEU A 266 -2.66 -5.66 -10.98
CA LEU A 266 -2.55 -4.33 -10.39
C LEU A 266 -2.58 -4.40 -8.86
N PRO A 267 -2.08 -3.36 -8.17
CA PRO A 267 -2.37 -3.15 -6.74
C PRO A 267 -3.87 -3.24 -6.48
N THR A 268 -4.28 -3.95 -5.44
CA THR A 268 -5.70 -4.22 -5.18
C THR A 268 -6.49 -2.92 -5.02
N TYR A 269 -7.81 -2.99 -5.26
CA TYR A 269 -8.68 -1.82 -5.08
C TYR A 269 -8.58 -1.24 -3.66
N ASP A 270 -8.30 -2.07 -2.66
CA ASP A 270 -8.23 -1.70 -1.25
C ASP A 270 -6.99 -0.84 -0.95
N ILE A 271 -5.80 -1.27 -1.38
CA ILE A 271 -4.56 -0.49 -1.20
C ILE A 271 -4.50 0.75 -2.11
N THR A 272 -5.16 0.68 -3.27
CA THR A 272 -5.35 1.82 -4.17
C THR A 272 -6.20 2.88 -3.51
N HIS A 273 -7.38 2.49 -2.98
CA HIS A 273 -8.25 3.38 -2.23
C HIS A 273 -7.56 3.92 -0.98
N SER A 274 -6.84 3.07 -0.25
CA SER A 274 -6.03 3.50 0.90
C SER A 274 -5.03 4.61 0.55
N SER A 275 -4.44 4.59 -0.64
CA SER A 275 -3.44 5.60 -1.05
C SER A 275 -4.09 6.91 -1.53
N LEU A 276 -5.25 6.82 -2.15
CA LEU A 276 -6.02 7.98 -2.64
C LEU A 276 -6.72 8.73 -1.50
N GLU A 277 -7.27 7.97 -0.54
CA GLU A 277 -8.17 8.47 0.51
C GLU A 277 -7.55 8.59 1.90
N ALA A 278 -6.25 8.33 2.02
CA ALA A 278 -5.49 8.58 3.24
C ALA A 278 -5.76 10.01 3.75
N MET A 279 -5.99 10.12 5.08
CA MET A 279 -6.31 11.38 5.76
C MET A 279 -7.56 12.12 5.28
N ARG A 280 -8.46 11.47 4.51
CA ARG A 280 -9.77 12.01 4.12
C ARG A 280 -10.91 11.08 4.53
N GLY A 281 -10.96 9.89 3.96
CA GLY A 281 -12.04 8.91 4.17
C GLY A 281 -11.58 7.58 4.77
N VAL A 282 -10.29 7.27 4.70
CA VAL A 282 -9.71 6.01 5.20
C VAL A 282 -8.76 6.31 6.35
N THR A 283 -9.05 5.75 7.52
CA THR A 283 -8.22 5.92 8.74
C THR A 283 -7.26 4.77 8.98
N SER A 284 -7.56 3.57 8.46
CA SER A 284 -6.68 2.39 8.50
C SER A 284 -5.90 2.25 7.20
N ASP A 285 -5.30 3.35 6.74
CA ASP A 285 -4.52 3.38 5.50
C ASP A 285 -3.07 2.85 5.69
N LEU A 286 -2.39 2.55 4.58
CA LEU A 286 -1.02 2.02 4.53
C LEU A 286 -0.01 2.87 5.33
N LEU A 287 -0.17 4.19 5.39
CA LEU A 287 0.71 5.07 6.16
C LEU A 287 0.30 5.07 7.64
N SER A 288 -1.01 5.14 7.93
CA SER A 288 -1.53 5.12 9.30
C SER A 288 -1.15 3.86 10.08
N VAL A 289 -1.19 2.68 9.44
CA VAL A 289 -0.85 1.40 10.09
C VAL A 289 0.57 1.42 10.66
N GLN A 290 1.52 2.07 9.99
CA GLN A 290 2.93 2.10 10.42
C GLN A 290 3.13 2.78 11.78
N GLY A 291 2.20 3.64 12.19
CA GLY A 291 2.20 4.32 13.49
C GLY A 291 1.26 3.74 14.54
N HIS A 292 0.50 2.71 14.19
CA HIS A 292 -0.54 2.12 15.05
C HIS A 292 -0.34 0.60 15.16
N THR A 293 0.90 0.18 15.38
CA THR A 293 1.29 -1.23 15.45
C THR A 293 1.14 -1.81 16.87
N GLY A 294 0.33 -1.20 17.73
CA GLY A 294 0.15 -1.66 19.12
C GLY A 294 1.43 -1.55 19.96
N PRO A 295 1.55 -2.31 21.07
CA PRO A 295 2.68 -2.20 21.99
C PRO A 295 3.97 -2.78 21.39
N VAL A 296 5.11 -2.52 22.04
CA VAL A 296 6.40 -3.15 21.72
C VAL A 296 6.32 -4.67 21.81
N TRP A 297 7.21 -5.38 21.10
CA TRP A 297 7.14 -6.84 20.96
C TRP A 297 7.02 -7.59 22.30
N SER A 298 7.80 -7.20 23.31
CA SER A 298 7.80 -7.80 24.65
C SER A 298 6.45 -7.75 25.35
N ASP A 299 5.64 -6.75 25.03
CA ASP A 299 4.39 -6.41 25.73
C ASP A 299 3.15 -6.91 24.97
N LYS A 300 3.36 -7.49 23.78
CA LYS A 300 2.29 -8.10 22.99
C LYS A 300 1.82 -9.40 23.63
N THR A 301 0.53 -9.67 23.47
CA THR A 301 -0.08 -10.96 23.84
C THR A 301 0.55 -12.07 23.00
N GLU A 302 1.14 -13.06 23.66
CA GLU A 302 1.81 -14.22 23.04
C GLU A 302 0.79 -15.27 22.54
N LYS A 303 -0.09 -14.85 21.64
CA LYS A 303 -1.14 -15.68 21.04
C LYS A 303 -1.33 -15.33 19.57
N ALA A 304 -1.68 -16.33 18.77
CA ALA A 304 -2.13 -16.14 17.40
C ALA A 304 -3.52 -15.52 17.35
N PHE A 305 -3.76 -14.66 16.36
CA PHE A 305 -5.00 -13.91 16.27
C PHE A 305 -5.58 -13.89 14.86
N PHE A 306 -6.91 -14.00 14.78
CA PHE A 306 -7.67 -13.80 13.55
C PHE A 306 -9.09 -13.30 13.84
N ARG A 307 -9.56 -12.32 13.07
CA ARG A 307 -10.97 -11.98 12.91
C ARG A 307 -11.31 -11.79 11.44
N GLY A 308 -12.37 -12.41 10.97
CA GLY A 308 -12.77 -12.28 9.56
C GLY A 308 -14.12 -12.90 9.27
N ARG A 309 -14.57 -12.82 8.01
CA ARG A 309 -15.80 -13.49 7.55
C ARG A 309 -15.53 -14.95 7.19
N ASP A 310 -16.59 -15.73 7.13
CA ASP A 310 -16.64 -17.13 6.72
C ASP A 310 -16.39 -17.36 5.21
N SER A 311 -15.56 -16.56 4.54
CA SER A 311 -15.40 -16.67 3.08
C SER A 311 -14.62 -17.91 2.59
N ARG A 312 -14.23 -18.82 3.50
CA ARG A 312 -13.56 -20.09 3.17
C ARG A 312 -13.67 -21.10 4.31
N GLU A 313 -13.64 -22.39 3.98
CA GLU A 313 -13.68 -23.47 4.98
C GLU A 313 -12.51 -23.42 5.95
N GLU A 314 -11.31 -23.06 5.49
CA GLU A 314 -10.11 -23.02 6.33
C GLU A 314 -10.24 -21.97 7.44
N ARG A 315 -11.02 -20.91 7.22
CA ARG A 315 -11.35 -19.94 8.29
C ARG A 315 -12.27 -20.56 9.35
N LEU A 316 -13.17 -21.46 8.97
CA LEU A 316 -13.99 -22.22 9.92
C LEU A 316 -13.15 -23.22 10.71
N ARG A 317 -12.22 -23.91 10.04
CA ARG A 317 -11.24 -24.81 10.69
C ARG A 317 -10.37 -24.03 11.68
N LEU A 318 -9.97 -22.81 11.35
CA LEU A 318 -9.23 -21.92 12.24
C LEU A 318 -10.00 -21.61 13.53
N VAL A 319 -11.30 -21.34 13.43
CA VAL A 319 -12.16 -21.14 14.63
C VAL A 319 -12.31 -22.42 15.44
N ALA A 320 -12.48 -23.58 14.80
CA ALA A 320 -12.51 -24.87 15.50
C ALA A 320 -11.21 -25.13 16.27
N MET A 321 -10.05 -24.96 15.61
CA MET A 321 -8.73 -25.05 16.26
C MET A 321 -8.57 -24.08 17.43
N SER A 322 -9.11 -22.85 17.32
CA SER A 322 -9.07 -21.85 18.40
C SER A 322 -9.90 -22.27 19.61
N LYS A 323 -11.08 -22.89 19.41
CA LYS A 323 -11.89 -23.43 20.52
C LYS A 323 -11.19 -24.56 21.26
N GLU A 324 -10.43 -25.39 20.54
CA GLU A 324 -9.68 -26.51 21.11
C GLU A 324 -8.35 -26.08 21.75
N ASN A 325 -7.77 -24.97 21.30
CA ASN A 325 -6.45 -24.47 21.75
C ASN A 325 -6.51 -22.96 22.07
N PRO A 326 -7.39 -22.51 22.98
CA PRO A 326 -7.62 -21.09 23.24
C PRO A 326 -6.42 -20.36 23.85
N GLU A 327 -5.46 -21.11 24.40
CA GLU A 327 -4.18 -20.59 24.90
C GLU A 327 -3.21 -20.20 23.77
N LEU A 328 -3.29 -20.85 22.61
CA LEU A 328 -2.40 -20.62 21.47
C LEU A 328 -3.00 -19.71 20.39
N LEU A 329 -4.32 -19.75 20.21
CA LEU A 329 -5.00 -19.10 19.10
C LEU A 329 -6.34 -18.50 19.55
N ASP A 330 -6.53 -17.21 19.25
CA ASP A 330 -7.81 -16.53 19.31
C ASP A 330 -8.28 -16.19 17.88
N ALA A 331 -9.14 -17.05 17.33
CA ALA A 331 -9.71 -16.89 16.00
C ALA A 331 -11.24 -16.85 16.04
N GLY A 332 -11.85 -15.96 15.26
CA GLY A 332 -13.29 -15.81 15.25
C GLY A 332 -13.86 -15.38 13.89
N ILE A 333 -15.04 -15.92 13.56
CA ILE A 333 -15.85 -15.45 12.44
C ILE A 333 -16.74 -14.31 12.90
N THR A 334 -16.65 -13.15 12.24
CA THR A 334 -17.40 -11.94 12.63
C THR A 334 -18.76 -11.84 11.96
N ALA A 335 -18.98 -12.53 10.85
CA ALA A 335 -20.26 -12.63 10.16
C ALA A 335 -20.27 -13.83 9.21
N TYR A 336 -21.43 -14.47 9.06
CA TYR A 336 -21.65 -15.62 8.19
C TYR A 336 -22.48 -15.24 6.96
N PHE A 337 -21.92 -15.47 5.78
CA PHE A 337 -22.55 -15.25 4.49
C PHE A 337 -22.54 -16.50 3.62
N PHE A 338 -21.43 -17.25 3.64
CA PHE A 338 -21.16 -18.39 2.76
C PHE A 338 -21.49 -19.74 3.43
N PHE A 339 -21.33 -19.85 4.75
CA PHE A 339 -21.55 -21.04 5.57
C PHE A 339 -22.48 -20.73 6.74
N ARG A 340 -23.65 -20.13 6.45
CA ARG A 340 -24.62 -19.67 7.47
C ARG A 340 -25.07 -20.77 8.42
N ASP A 341 -25.16 -22.00 7.93
CA ASP A 341 -25.52 -23.18 8.71
C ASP A 341 -24.49 -23.52 9.79
N ARG A 342 -23.24 -23.08 9.64
CA ARG A 342 -22.14 -23.33 10.59
C ARG A 342 -22.10 -22.34 11.75
N GLU A 343 -22.86 -21.24 11.69
CA GLU A 343 -22.92 -20.25 12.77
C GLU A 343 -23.39 -20.87 14.09
N LYS A 344 -24.33 -21.82 14.04
CA LYS A 344 -24.84 -22.51 15.24
C LYS A 344 -23.76 -23.32 15.98
N ASP A 345 -22.79 -23.85 15.24
CA ASP A 345 -21.73 -24.72 15.78
C ASP A 345 -20.50 -23.90 16.21
N LEU A 346 -20.15 -22.90 15.40
CA LEU A 346 -18.91 -22.13 15.55
C LEU A 346 -19.13 -20.81 16.29
N GLY A 347 -20.34 -20.27 16.31
CA GLY A 347 -20.68 -19.00 16.94
C GLY A 347 -20.13 -17.80 16.17
N LYS A 348 -20.56 -16.61 16.58
CA LYS A 348 -20.13 -15.33 16.02
C LYS A 348 -19.24 -14.59 17.01
N ALA A 349 -18.07 -14.18 16.56
CA ALA A 349 -17.14 -13.36 17.33
C ALA A 349 -17.42 -11.87 17.13
N PRO A 350 -17.14 -11.02 18.13
CA PRO A 350 -17.26 -9.57 17.99
C PRO A 350 -16.24 -9.03 16.97
N LEU A 351 -16.59 -7.90 16.36
CA LEU A 351 -15.64 -7.11 15.59
C LEU A 351 -14.55 -6.56 16.52
N VAL A 352 -13.32 -6.54 16.01
CA VAL A 352 -12.15 -5.97 16.68
C VAL A 352 -11.59 -4.91 15.75
N GLY A 353 -11.27 -3.74 16.30
CA GLY A 353 -10.66 -2.65 15.53
C GLY A 353 -9.34 -3.12 14.91
N PHE A 354 -9.04 -2.70 13.69
CA PHE A 354 -7.89 -3.26 12.97
C PHE A 354 -6.56 -3.04 13.71
N PHE A 355 -6.34 -1.86 14.30
CA PHE A 355 -5.12 -1.59 15.09
C PHE A 355 -5.00 -2.47 16.35
N ASP A 356 -6.11 -2.97 16.89
CA ASP A 356 -6.08 -3.88 18.04
C ASP A 356 -5.56 -5.27 17.67
N PHE A 357 -5.50 -5.62 16.39
CA PHE A 357 -4.90 -6.88 15.94
C PHE A 357 -3.43 -6.91 16.38
N PHE A 358 -2.74 -5.78 16.29
CA PHE A 358 -1.33 -5.68 16.64
C PHE A 358 -1.05 -5.75 18.14
N LYS A 359 -2.06 -5.91 19.00
CA LYS A 359 -1.85 -6.30 20.41
C LYS A 359 -1.35 -7.74 20.55
N TYR A 360 -1.47 -8.55 19.50
CA TYR A 360 -1.04 -9.95 19.45
C TYR A 360 0.28 -10.11 18.71
N LYS A 361 1.19 -10.95 19.21
CA LYS A 361 2.48 -11.23 18.55
C LYS A 361 2.30 -11.88 17.18
N TYR A 362 1.25 -12.65 16.98
CA TYR A 362 1.12 -13.58 15.87
C TYR A 362 -0.19 -13.31 15.10
N GLN A 363 -0.10 -12.98 13.81
CA GLN A 363 -1.27 -12.76 12.94
C GLN A 363 -1.44 -13.95 12.00
N VAL A 364 -2.62 -14.57 11.96
CA VAL A 364 -2.90 -15.65 11.00
C VAL A 364 -3.57 -15.05 9.76
N ASN A 365 -2.89 -15.10 8.62
CA ASN A 365 -3.41 -14.65 7.34
C ASN A 365 -3.92 -15.84 6.52
N VAL A 366 -5.24 -16.02 6.52
CA VAL A 366 -5.97 -17.02 5.74
C VAL A 366 -6.74 -16.32 4.63
N ASP A 367 -6.61 -16.85 3.42
CA ASP A 367 -7.34 -16.37 2.25
C ASP A 367 -8.86 -16.31 2.48
N GLY A 368 -9.51 -15.46 1.70
CA GLY A 368 -10.97 -15.43 1.60
C GLY A 368 -11.43 -16.15 0.34
N THR A 369 -12.23 -15.45 -0.46
CA THR A 369 -12.54 -15.86 -1.83
C THR A 369 -11.24 -16.05 -2.62
N VAL A 370 -10.36 -15.05 -2.57
CA VAL A 370 -9.00 -15.03 -3.15
C VAL A 370 -7.97 -14.63 -2.08
N ALA A 371 -6.80 -14.11 -2.50
CA ALA A 371 -5.80 -13.55 -1.59
C ALA A 371 -6.46 -12.61 -0.56
N ALA A 372 -6.04 -12.72 0.69
CA ALA A 372 -6.57 -11.84 1.74
C ALA A 372 -5.94 -10.44 1.63
N TYR A 373 -6.71 -9.45 1.15
CA TYR A 373 -6.27 -8.04 1.04
C TYR A 373 -5.92 -7.37 2.37
N ARG A 374 -6.12 -8.06 3.50
CA ARG A 374 -5.59 -7.63 4.80
C ARG A 374 -4.09 -7.87 4.95
N PHE A 375 -3.54 -8.83 4.22
CA PHE A 375 -2.15 -9.24 4.30
C PHE A 375 -1.15 -8.07 4.19
N PRO A 376 -1.25 -7.13 3.23
CA PRO A 376 -0.37 -5.95 3.20
C PRO A 376 -0.37 -5.18 4.51
N TYR A 377 -1.53 -4.96 5.12
CA TYR A 377 -1.64 -4.23 6.38
C TYR A 377 -1.15 -5.02 7.59
N LEU A 378 -1.33 -6.35 7.63
CA LEU A 378 -0.75 -7.20 8.67
C LEU A 378 0.77 -7.14 8.64
N MET A 379 1.35 -7.16 7.45
CA MET A 379 2.80 -7.06 7.23
C MET A 379 3.36 -5.67 7.55
N LEU A 380 2.59 -4.60 7.36
CA LEU A 380 2.98 -3.24 7.81
C LEU A 380 2.99 -3.10 9.34
N GLY A 381 2.29 -3.98 10.04
CA GLY A 381 2.37 -4.12 11.50
C GLY A 381 3.69 -4.70 12.00
N ASN A 382 3.88 -4.71 13.32
CA ASN A 382 5.07 -5.27 13.97
C ASN A 382 4.79 -6.65 14.61
N SER A 383 3.81 -7.38 14.08
CA SER A 383 3.48 -8.75 14.50
C SER A 383 4.01 -9.75 13.47
N LEU A 384 4.38 -10.96 13.90
CA LEU A 384 4.76 -12.04 12.99
C LEU A 384 3.53 -12.56 12.25
N VAL A 385 3.59 -12.59 10.91
CA VAL A 385 2.50 -13.10 10.08
C VAL A 385 2.72 -14.57 9.73
N PHE A 386 1.71 -15.40 10.01
CA PHE A 386 1.57 -16.76 9.52
C PHE A 386 0.72 -16.72 8.24
N LYS A 387 1.33 -16.89 7.08
CA LYS A 387 0.65 -16.81 5.78
C LYS A 387 0.30 -18.21 5.29
N GLN A 388 -0.98 -18.45 5.05
CA GLN A 388 -1.46 -19.66 4.36
C GLN A 388 -0.82 -19.78 2.97
N ASP A 389 -0.34 -20.98 2.67
CA ASP A 389 0.10 -21.39 1.34
C ASP A 389 -1.11 -21.39 0.39
N SER A 390 -0.98 -20.65 -0.70
CA SER A 390 -2.08 -20.29 -1.56
C SER A 390 -1.62 -20.09 -2.99
N PRO A 391 -2.41 -20.50 -3.99
CA PRO A 391 -2.15 -20.15 -5.38
C PRO A 391 -2.38 -18.66 -5.64
N TYR A 392 -3.10 -17.95 -4.77
CA TYR A 392 -3.46 -16.54 -4.97
C TYR A 392 -2.35 -15.60 -4.52
N TYR A 393 -2.11 -14.56 -5.33
CA TYR A 393 -1.13 -13.53 -5.05
C TYR A 393 -1.62 -12.12 -5.40
N GLU A 394 -1.01 -11.15 -4.73
CA GLU A 394 -1.11 -9.72 -5.06
C GLU A 394 0.20 -9.25 -5.69
N HIS A 395 0.19 -8.05 -6.28
CA HIS A 395 1.28 -7.48 -7.08
C HIS A 395 2.68 -7.50 -6.45
N PHE A 396 2.80 -7.50 -5.11
CA PHE A 396 4.08 -7.40 -4.40
C PHE A 396 4.57 -8.75 -3.83
N TYR A 397 3.79 -9.82 -3.94
CA TYR A 397 4.09 -11.09 -3.25
C TYR A 397 5.38 -11.75 -3.74
N THR A 398 5.77 -11.53 -4.99
CA THR A 398 7.01 -12.05 -5.60
C THR A 398 8.28 -11.58 -4.88
N HIS A 399 8.23 -10.46 -4.17
CA HIS A 399 9.35 -9.97 -3.35
C HIS A 399 9.45 -10.69 -2.00
N LEU A 400 8.39 -11.36 -1.55
CA LEU A 400 8.33 -11.97 -0.22
C LEU A 400 8.93 -13.37 -0.21
N LYS A 401 9.75 -13.64 0.82
CA LYS A 401 10.42 -14.93 1.02
C LYS A 401 9.90 -15.57 2.29
N ALA A 402 9.36 -16.79 2.15
CA ALA A 402 8.93 -17.61 3.26
C ALA A 402 10.09 -17.92 4.21
N GLY A 403 9.86 -17.84 5.53
CA GLY A 403 10.88 -18.02 6.57
C GLY A 403 11.79 -16.82 6.81
N VAL A 404 11.75 -15.81 5.92
CA VAL A 404 12.49 -14.54 6.08
C VAL A 404 11.55 -13.40 6.45
N HIS A 405 10.44 -13.25 5.72
CA HIS A 405 9.49 -12.15 5.92
C HIS A 405 8.20 -12.59 6.64
N TYR A 406 7.85 -13.87 6.57
CA TYR A 406 6.65 -14.43 7.18
C TYR A 406 6.84 -15.94 7.41
N ILE A 407 6.00 -16.56 8.24
CA ILE A 407 5.98 -18.02 8.40
C ILE A 407 4.94 -18.62 7.45
N PRO A 408 5.32 -19.45 6.47
CA PRO A 408 4.34 -20.14 5.63
C PRO A 408 3.55 -21.14 6.47
N VAL A 409 2.29 -21.40 6.15
CA VAL A 409 1.44 -22.42 6.78
C VAL A 409 0.81 -23.24 5.67
N LYS A 410 0.68 -24.57 5.83
CA LYS A 410 0.04 -25.40 4.81
C LYS A 410 -1.36 -24.90 4.48
N ARG A 411 -1.79 -25.12 3.24
CA ARG A 411 -3.11 -24.68 2.75
C ARG A 411 -4.24 -25.17 3.65
N ASP A 412 -4.17 -26.38 4.18
CA ASP A 412 -5.19 -26.96 5.07
C ASP A 412 -5.05 -26.57 6.56
N LEU A 413 -4.05 -25.74 6.89
CA LEU A 413 -3.69 -25.29 8.24
C LEU A 413 -3.17 -26.39 9.20
N SER A 414 -2.88 -27.59 8.70
CA SER A 414 -2.50 -28.75 9.51
C SER A 414 -1.24 -28.56 10.36
N ASP A 415 -0.35 -27.64 9.98
CA ASP A 415 0.89 -27.34 10.69
C ASP A 415 0.86 -25.99 11.45
N LEU A 416 -0.28 -25.31 11.50
CA LEU A 416 -0.41 -23.99 12.13
C LEU A 416 -0.04 -24.02 13.62
N LEU A 417 -0.66 -24.91 14.40
CA LEU A 417 -0.43 -24.98 15.86
C LEU A 417 1.03 -25.34 16.20
N GLN A 418 1.65 -26.20 15.39
CA GLN A 418 3.09 -26.52 15.53
C GLN A 418 3.95 -25.28 15.30
N LYS A 419 3.64 -24.48 14.27
CA LYS A 419 4.37 -23.27 13.92
C LYS A 419 4.17 -22.13 14.92
N ILE A 420 2.97 -22.02 15.53
CA ILE A 420 2.74 -21.10 16.66
C ILE A 420 3.63 -21.48 17.85
N ARG A 421 3.65 -22.76 18.24
CA ARG A 421 4.52 -23.23 19.34
C ARG A 421 6.01 -23.04 19.04
N TRP A 422 6.41 -23.17 17.78
CA TRP A 422 7.77 -22.86 17.36
C TRP A 422 8.09 -21.38 17.58
N ALA A 423 7.20 -20.47 17.19
CA ALA A 423 7.42 -19.03 17.37
C ALA A 423 7.52 -18.63 18.84
N GLN A 424 6.69 -19.20 19.72
CA GLN A 424 6.78 -18.99 21.18
C GLN A 424 8.13 -19.45 21.76
N LYS A 425 8.64 -20.60 21.27
CA LYS A 425 9.95 -21.13 21.72
C LYS A 425 11.15 -20.39 21.14
N ASN A 426 10.97 -19.64 20.05
CA ASN A 426 12.03 -18.97 19.31
C ASN A 426 11.70 -17.47 19.18
N ASP A 427 11.33 -16.82 20.29
CA ASP A 427 10.74 -15.48 20.30
C ASP A 427 11.61 -14.42 19.58
N THR A 428 12.92 -14.42 19.83
CA THR A 428 13.86 -13.52 19.15
C THR A 428 13.89 -13.74 17.64
N GLN A 429 13.84 -15.00 17.19
CA GLN A 429 13.80 -15.31 15.76
C GLN A 429 12.45 -14.94 15.15
N ALA A 430 11.36 -15.15 15.87
CA ALA A 430 10.02 -14.74 15.46
C ALA A 430 9.92 -13.22 15.28
N GLU A 431 10.48 -12.45 16.22
CA GLU A 431 10.55 -10.99 16.12
C GLU A 431 11.40 -10.53 14.93
N ALA A 432 12.55 -11.17 14.70
CA ALA A 432 13.42 -10.84 13.58
C ALA A 432 12.73 -11.05 12.22
N ILE A 433 11.98 -12.14 12.06
CA ILE A 433 11.18 -12.40 10.85
C ILE A 433 10.07 -11.35 10.69
N ALA A 434 9.38 -11.00 11.79
CA ALA A 434 8.35 -9.96 11.77
C ALA A 434 8.91 -8.60 11.32
N LYS A 435 10.04 -8.18 11.90
CA LYS A 435 10.74 -6.93 11.56
C LYS A 435 11.25 -6.94 10.12
N SER A 436 11.80 -8.06 9.65
CA SER A 436 12.28 -8.19 8.27
C SER A 436 11.14 -8.06 7.26
N GLY A 437 10.02 -8.74 7.49
CA GLY A 437 8.83 -8.61 6.65
C GLY A 437 8.24 -7.21 6.68
N GLN A 438 8.17 -6.59 7.85
CA GLN A 438 7.67 -5.23 8.02
C GLN A 438 8.53 -4.21 7.27
N SER A 439 9.84 -4.29 7.40
CA SER A 439 10.76 -3.39 6.70
C SER A 439 10.55 -3.45 5.19
N LEU A 440 10.53 -4.66 4.62
CA LEU A 440 10.37 -4.82 3.18
C LEU A 440 9.01 -4.29 2.69
N VAL A 441 7.91 -4.59 3.40
CA VAL A 441 6.58 -4.13 2.98
C VAL A 441 6.41 -2.61 3.16
N ARG A 442 7.06 -2.01 4.17
CA ARG A 442 7.11 -0.54 4.32
C ARG A 442 7.81 0.14 3.15
N ASP A 443 8.74 -0.53 2.47
CA ASP A 443 9.42 -0.01 1.27
C ASP A 443 8.56 -0.24 0.02
N LEU A 444 8.02 -1.44 -0.16
CA LEU A 444 7.26 -1.81 -1.36
C LEU A 444 5.92 -1.09 -1.49
N LEU A 445 5.22 -0.85 -0.36
CA LEU A 445 3.84 -0.32 -0.35
C LEU A 445 3.78 1.18 -0.03
N GLN A 446 4.84 1.90 -0.34
CA GLN A 446 4.86 3.35 -0.31
C GLN A 446 3.87 3.92 -1.33
N PRO A 447 3.06 4.95 -1.01
CA PRO A 447 2.05 5.47 -1.94
C PRO A 447 2.60 5.84 -3.32
N HIS A 448 3.79 6.45 -3.43
CA HIS A 448 4.39 6.76 -4.73
C HIS A 448 4.79 5.51 -5.53
N ARG A 449 5.21 4.42 -4.86
CA ARG A 449 5.51 3.13 -5.51
C ARG A 449 4.28 2.56 -6.19
N LEU A 450 3.09 2.71 -5.60
CA LEU A 450 1.83 2.33 -6.24
C LEU A 450 1.61 3.09 -7.55
N TYR A 451 1.81 4.40 -7.59
CA TYR A 451 1.73 5.18 -8.83
C TYR A 451 2.75 4.70 -9.88
N CYS A 452 3.99 4.47 -9.47
CA CYS A 452 5.04 3.93 -10.35
C CYS A 452 4.66 2.57 -10.95
N TYR A 453 4.09 1.69 -10.13
CA TYR A 453 3.67 0.35 -10.57
C TYR A 453 2.55 0.43 -11.59
N TYR A 454 1.49 1.20 -11.32
CA TYR A 454 0.40 1.42 -12.28
C TYR A 454 0.90 1.99 -13.61
N TYR A 455 1.73 3.04 -13.55
CA TYR A 455 2.33 3.62 -14.75
C TYR A 455 3.12 2.58 -15.54
N SER A 456 3.94 1.79 -14.85
CA SER A 456 4.78 0.75 -15.48
C SER A 456 3.94 -0.34 -16.14
N VAL A 457 2.83 -0.77 -15.53
CA VAL A 457 1.88 -1.71 -16.16
C VAL A 457 1.29 -1.11 -17.43
N LEU A 458 0.80 0.14 -17.39
CA LEU A 458 0.19 0.81 -18.55
C LEU A 458 1.20 0.99 -19.69
N GLN A 459 2.42 1.44 -19.38
CA GLN A 459 3.50 1.58 -20.36
C GLN A 459 3.86 0.23 -21.00
N THR A 460 4.06 -0.79 -20.16
CA THR A 460 4.42 -2.14 -20.59
C THR A 460 3.31 -2.81 -21.40
N TYR A 461 2.05 -2.45 -21.17
CA TYR A 461 0.91 -2.88 -21.98
C TYR A 461 0.91 -2.16 -23.32
N ALA A 462 1.02 -0.82 -23.32
CA ALA A 462 1.04 0.02 -24.53
C ALA A 462 2.14 -0.41 -25.50
N ASP A 463 3.36 -0.63 -24.99
CA ASP A 463 4.53 -1.03 -25.79
C ASP A 463 4.34 -2.38 -26.49
N ARG A 464 3.41 -3.21 -26.01
CA ARG A 464 3.13 -4.53 -26.60
C ARG A 464 1.89 -4.56 -27.48
N GLN A 465 1.13 -3.46 -27.62
CA GLN A 465 -0.01 -3.43 -28.53
C GLN A 465 0.44 -3.34 -29.99
N SER A 466 0.02 -4.30 -30.81
CA SER A 466 0.40 -4.37 -32.23
C SER A 466 -0.38 -3.39 -33.12
N THR A 467 -1.45 -2.80 -32.59
CA THR A 467 -2.32 -1.85 -33.30
C THR A 467 -2.61 -0.66 -32.39
N ARG A 468 -2.86 0.51 -32.98
CA ARG A 468 -3.13 1.73 -32.23
C ARG A 468 -4.44 1.62 -31.42
N PRO A 469 -4.44 1.98 -30.13
CA PRO A 469 -5.64 2.16 -29.33
C PRO A 469 -6.64 3.13 -29.95
N ALA A 470 -7.94 2.87 -29.77
CA ALA A 470 -9.00 3.76 -30.24
C ALA A 470 -10.10 3.93 -29.19
N VAL A 471 -10.81 5.06 -29.27
CA VAL A 471 -12.06 5.27 -28.56
C VAL A 471 -13.20 4.69 -29.40
N HIS A 472 -14.00 3.80 -28.82
CA HIS A 472 -15.11 3.15 -29.51
C HIS A 472 -16.42 3.91 -29.33
N PRO A 473 -17.38 3.84 -30.28
CA PRO A 473 -18.63 4.59 -30.21
C PRO A 473 -19.50 4.35 -28.97
N ASP A 474 -19.33 3.20 -28.31
CA ASP A 474 -20.07 2.81 -27.11
C ASP A 474 -19.34 3.10 -25.80
N MET A 475 -18.19 3.80 -25.86
CA MET A 475 -17.47 4.27 -24.68
C MET A 475 -17.95 5.64 -24.23
N GLU A 476 -18.02 5.83 -22.92
CA GLU A 476 -18.22 7.13 -22.30
C GLU A 476 -16.86 7.74 -21.91
N LEU A 477 -16.75 9.07 -22.01
CA LEU A 477 -15.65 9.80 -21.39
C LEU A 477 -15.80 9.71 -19.87
N VAL A 478 -14.73 9.36 -19.17
CA VAL A 478 -14.67 9.42 -17.71
C VAL A 478 -14.12 10.81 -17.33
N PRO A 479 -14.96 11.72 -16.80
CA PRO A 479 -14.53 13.10 -16.55
C PRO A 479 -13.61 13.18 -15.33
N GLN A 480 -12.68 14.14 -15.36
CA GLN A 480 -11.96 14.53 -14.16
C GLN A 480 -12.96 15.06 -13.10
N PRO A 481 -12.74 14.80 -11.80
CA PRO A 481 -13.64 15.28 -10.76
C PRO A 481 -13.71 16.82 -10.77
N SER A 482 -14.91 17.37 -10.63
CA SER A 482 -15.08 18.82 -10.46
C SER A 482 -14.76 19.20 -9.01
N ASP A 483 -13.60 19.78 -8.79
CA ASP A 483 -13.17 20.29 -7.49
C ASP A 483 -12.72 21.75 -7.66
N PRO A 484 -13.47 22.75 -7.14
CA PRO A 484 -13.05 24.15 -7.23
C PRO A 484 -11.69 24.43 -6.58
N SER A 485 -11.24 23.59 -5.63
CA SER A 485 -9.90 23.68 -5.04
C SER A 485 -8.80 23.07 -5.93
N ALA A 486 -9.17 22.48 -7.07
CA ALA A 486 -8.27 21.99 -8.11
C ALA A 486 -7.72 23.10 -9.01
N LEU A 487 -8.29 24.31 -8.97
CA LEU A 487 -7.82 25.43 -9.77
C LEU A 487 -6.33 25.68 -9.46
N CYS A 488 -5.50 25.48 -10.47
CA CYS A 488 -4.07 25.67 -10.40
C CYS A 488 -3.57 26.24 -11.72
N ASP A 489 -2.52 27.06 -11.65
CA ASP A 489 -1.78 27.48 -12.82
C ASP A 489 -0.72 26.43 -13.14
N CYS A 490 -0.87 25.74 -14.27
CA CYS A 490 0.08 24.70 -14.66
C CYS A 490 1.31 25.34 -15.31
N GLN A 491 2.45 25.23 -14.63
CA GLN A 491 3.73 25.81 -15.05
C GLN A 491 4.63 24.80 -15.77
N ARG A 492 4.20 23.54 -15.86
CA ARG A 492 4.84 22.53 -16.72
C ARG A 492 4.48 22.89 -18.16
N SER A 493 5.40 23.57 -18.83
CA SER A 493 5.23 24.32 -20.07
C SER A 493 4.30 23.67 -21.10
N SER A 494 3.35 24.46 -21.58
CA SER A 494 2.73 24.28 -22.89
C SER A 494 3.64 24.82 -23.99
N GLU A 495 4.71 24.10 -24.35
CA GLU A 495 5.33 24.36 -25.66
C GLU A 495 4.50 23.69 -26.76
N GLU A 496 4.27 24.49 -27.80
CA GLU A 496 3.35 24.48 -28.93
C GLU A 496 2.77 23.13 -29.40
N LEU A 497 1.44 23.10 -29.58
CA LEU A 497 0.83 22.34 -30.66
C LEU A 497 1.49 22.82 -31.95
N ASP A 498 2.19 21.92 -32.63
CA ASP A 498 2.68 22.12 -33.99
C ASP A 498 1.55 22.76 -34.85
N PRO A 499 1.75 23.96 -35.43
CA PRO A 499 0.72 24.65 -36.20
C PRO A 499 0.31 23.91 -37.49
N LEU A 500 0.89 22.75 -37.79
CA LEU A 500 0.56 21.93 -38.97
C LEU A 500 -0.76 21.14 -38.87
N GLN A 501 -1.46 21.10 -37.73
CA GLN A 501 -2.78 20.44 -37.62
C GLN A 501 -4.00 21.38 -37.78
N LYS A 502 -3.81 22.62 -38.22
CA LYS A 502 -4.93 23.58 -38.43
C LYS A 502 -5.58 23.55 -39.82
N ASN A 503 -5.12 22.70 -40.73
CA ASN A 503 -5.72 22.55 -42.05
C ASN A 503 -6.07 21.09 -42.30
N GLU A 504 -7.26 20.66 -41.85
CA GLU A 504 -8.14 19.71 -42.53
C GLU A 504 -9.42 19.59 -41.68
N LEU A 505 -10.32 20.56 -41.91
CA LEU A 505 -11.73 20.53 -41.57
C LEU A 505 -12.52 20.22 -42.84
#